data_AF-A0A9N9RTA1-F1
#
_entry.id   AF-A0A9N9RTA1-F1
#
_cell.length_a   1.000
_cell.length_b   1.000
_cell.length_c   1.000
_cell.angle_alpha   90.00
_cell.angle_beta   90.00
_cell.angle_gamma   90.00
#
_symmetry.space_group_name_H-M   'P 1'
#
loop_
_entity.id
_entity.type
_entity.pdbx_description
1 polymer ?
#
loop_
_entity_poly.entity_id
_entity_poly.type
_entity_poly.pdbx_seq_one_letter_code
_entity_poly.pdbx_strand_id
1 'polypeptide(L)'
;MKVISQIIQIVFLLSLFGFFCDSIAQIQNSSQNIGDTCDLGNNQNGICQELRNCQHSKKLFVEKKFADIKFCKPQGYIPIACCPGTSQ
;
A
#
# COMPACT_ATOMS: atom_id res chain seq x y z
N MET A 1 -6.03 -34.03 37.80
CA MET A 1 -4.73 -33.61 37.22
C MET A 1 -4.68 -33.62 35.68
N LYS A 2 -5.37 -34.53 34.97
CA LYS A 2 -5.38 -34.58 33.48
C LYS A 2 -6.03 -33.37 32.78
N VAL A 3 -7.06 -32.78 33.39
CA VAL A 3 -7.84 -31.67 32.78
C VAL A 3 -7.07 -30.34 32.76
N ILE A 4 -6.26 -30.07 33.77
CA ILE A 4 -5.47 -28.82 33.88
C ILE A 4 -4.37 -28.78 32.79
N SER A 5 -3.75 -29.93 32.50
CA SER A 5 -2.74 -30.06 31.43
C SER A 5 -3.31 -29.74 30.04
N GLN A 6 -4.57 -30.14 29.77
CA GLN A 6 -5.21 -29.91 28.48
C GLN A 6 -5.59 -28.43 28.28
N ILE A 7 -6.02 -27.76 29.35
CA ILE A 7 -6.36 -26.33 29.32
C ILE A 7 -5.11 -25.49 29.01
N ILE A 8 -3.96 -25.82 29.60
CA ILE A 8 -2.69 -25.11 29.36
C ILE A 8 -2.25 -25.27 27.90
N GLN A 9 -2.39 -26.46 27.31
CA GLN A 9 -2.06 -26.71 25.90
C GLN A 9 -2.92 -25.89 24.94
N ILE A 10 -4.23 -25.78 25.20
CA ILE A 10 -5.17 -25.00 24.38
C ILE A 10 -4.83 -23.51 24.44
N VAL A 11 -4.52 -22.98 25.63
CA VAL A 11 -4.13 -21.58 25.79
C VAL A 11 -2.84 -21.29 25.02
N PHE A 12 -1.84 -22.18 25.09
CA PHE A 12 -0.57 -22.02 24.38
C PHE A 12 -0.74 -22.01 22.85
N LEU A 13 -1.63 -22.86 22.32
CA LEU A 13 -1.95 -22.91 20.89
C LEU A 13 -2.71 -21.67 20.41
N LEU A 14 -3.63 -21.13 21.21
CA LEU A 14 -4.35 -19.90 20.87
C LEU A 14 -3.43 -18.67 20.85
N SER A 15 -2.45 -18.61 21.76
CA SER A 15 -1.41 -17.55 21.77
C SER A 15 -0.54 -17.58 20.52
N LEU A 16 -0.19 -18.78 20.03
CA LEU A 16 0.61 -18.96 18.81
C LEU A 16 -0.17 -18.60 17.54
N PHE A 17 -1.48 -18.87 17.50
CA PHE A 17 -2.33 -18.53 16.36
C PHE A 17 -2.70 -17.04 16.29
N GLY A 18 -2.80 -16.36 17.44
CA GLY A 18 -3.14 -14.92 17.49
C GLY A 18 -2.06 -13.99 16.94
N PHE A 19 -0.83 -14.47 16.77
CA PHE A 19 0.33 -13.63 16.40
C PHE A 19 0.50 -13.38 14.89
N PHE A 20 -0.33 -13.99 14.03
CA PHE A 20 -0.12 -13.98 12.57
C PHE A 20 -0.93 -12.93 11.79
N CYS A 21 -1.65 -12.00 12.44
CA CYS A 21 -2.64 -11.15 11.76
C CYS A 21 -2.25 -9.68 11.53
N ASP A 22 -0.97 -9.30 11.64
CA ASP A 22 -0.57 -7.87 11.55
C ASP A 22 -0.03 -7.41 10.19
N SER A 23 -0.04 -8.24 9.14
CA SER A 23 0.38 -7.82 7.80
C SER A 23 -0.79 -7.38 6.92
N ILE A 24 -1.65 -6.50 7.43
CA ILE A 24 -2.59 -5.77 6.56
C ILE A 24 -1.76 -4.72 5.82
N ALA A 25 -1.53 -4.96 4.53
CA ALA A 25 -0.85 -4.06 3.62
C ALA A 25 -1.38 -2.63 3.77
N GLN A 26 -0.51 -1.71 4.25
CA GLN A 26 -0.75 -0.27 4.21
C GLN A 26 -0.78 0.16 2.74
N ILE A 27 -1.94 0.06 2.10
CA ILE A 27 -2.22 0.87 0.92
C ILE A 27 -2.30 2.29 1.47
N GLN A 28 -1.24 3.07 1.27
CA GLN A 28 -1.24 4.50 1.55
C GLN A 28 -2.31 5.14 0.68
N ASN A 29 -3.53 5.19 1.20
CA ASN A 29 -4.67 5.81 0.55
C ASN A 29 -4.50 7.31 0.74
N SER A 30 -3.67 7.91 -0.11
CA SER A 30 -3.51 9.35 -0.12
C SER A 30 -4.84 9.98 -0.51
N SER A 31 -5.31 10.99 0.24
CA SER A 31 -6.60 11.68 -0.02
C SER A 31 -6.63 12.50 -1.32
N GLN A 32 -5.52 12.52 -2.07
CA GLN A 32 -5.31 13.29 -3.29
C GLN A 32 -6.05 12.67 -4.48
N ASN A 33 -6.88 13.46 -5.14
CA ASN A 33 -7.62 13.08 -6.36
C ASN A 33 -6.76 13.34 -7.61
N ILE A 34 -7.27 12.95 -8.78
CA ILE A 34 -6.63 13.28 -10.06
C ILE A 34 -6.46 14.78 -10.19
N GLY A 35 -5.26 15.23 -10.59
CA GLY A 35 -4.88 16.64 -10.72
C GLY A 35 -4.28 17.24 -9.45
N ASP A 36 -4.46 16.61 -8.28
CA ASP A 36 -3.87 17.10 -7.05
C ASP A 36 -2.36 16.86 -7.03
N THR A 37 -1.64 17.79 -6.37
CA THR A 37 -0.21 17.63 -6.09
C THR A 37 0.01 16.51 -5.09
N CYS A 38 1.04 15.69 -5.33
CA CYS A 38 1.41 14.56 -4.51
C CYS A 38 2.93 14.47 -4.31
N ASP A 39 3.37 13.74 -3.29
CA ASP A 39 4.80 13.57 -2.97
C ASP A 39 5.33 12.28 -3.64
N LEU A 40 6.31 12.44 -4.53
CA LEU A 40 7.06 11.33 -5.15
C LEU A 40 8.17 10.80 -4.24
N GLY A 41 8.44 11.46 -3.12
CA GLY A 41 9.58 11.24 -2.26
C GLY A 41 10.80 12.05 -2.70
N ASN A 42 11.84 12.05 -1.85
CA ASN A 42 13.09 12.79 -2.09
C ASN A 42 12.89 14.29 -2.39
N ASN A 43 11.91 14.93 -1.74
CA ASN A 43 11.51 16.33 -1.97
C ASN A 43 11.06 16.62 -3.41
N GLN A 44 10.61 15.61 -4.14
CA GLN A 44 10.03 15.77 -5.47
C GLN A 44 8.52 15.72 -5.39
N ASN A 45 7.87 16.74 -5.95
CA ASN A 45 6.42 16.77 -6.09
C ASN A 45 6.02 16.25 -7.48
N GLY A 46 4.84 15.66 -7.55
CA GLY A 46 4.21 15.20 -8.77
C GLY A 46 2.74 15.54 -8.81
N ILE A 47 2.05 14.97 -9.80
CA ILE A 47 0.61 15.11 -9.98
C ILE A 47 -0.04 13.73 -10.02
N CYS A 48 -1.16 13.61 -9.33
CA CYS A 48 -1.99 12.43 -9.36
C CYS A 48 -2.67 12.28 -10.73
N GLN A 49 -2.43 11.16 -11.40
CA GLN A 49 -3.06 10.83 -12.67
C GLN A 49 -3.24 9.31 -12.80
N GLU A 50 -4.01 8.88 -13.79
CA GLU A 50 -4.22 7.46 -14.03
C GLU A 50 -2.89 6.72 -14.23
N LEU A 51 -2.74 5.58 -13.55
CA LEU A 51 -1.54 4.75 -13.60
C LEU A 51 -1.13 4.40 -15.04
N ARG A 52 -2.10 4.13 -15.91
CA ARG A 52 -1.88 3.81 -17.34
C ARG A 52 -1.31 4.97 -18.16
N ASN A 53 -1.49 6.21 -17.71
CA ASN A 53 -0.98 7.41 -18.38
C ASN A 53 0.39 7.83 -17.82
N CYS A 54 0.83 7.22 -16.72
CA CYS A 54 2.07 7.55 -16.04
C CYS A 54 3.26 6.78 -16.63
N GLN A 55 4.13 7.46 -17.38
CA GLN A 55 5.35 6.83 -17.91
C GLN A 55 6.30 6.38 -16.79
N HIS A 56 6.35 7.14 -15.68
CA HIS A 56 7.16 6.78 -14.52
C HIS A 56 6.71 5.44 -13.90
N SER A 57 5.41 5.26 -13.67
CA SER A 57 4.89 3.98 -13.15
C SER A 57 5.14 2.84 -14.14
N LYS A 58 4.96 3.05 -15.45
CA LYS A 58 5.29 2.03 -16.47
C LYS A 58 6.74 1.56 -16.38
N LYS A 59 7.67 2.49 -16.19
CA LYS A 59 9.09 2.16 -15.99
C LYS A 59 9.30 1.32 -14.73
N LEU A 60 8.68 1.69 -13.62
CA LEU A 60 8.74 0.92 -12.37
C LEU A 60 8.15 -0.49 -12.50
N PHE A 61 7.07 -0.66 -13.29
CA PHE A 61 6.52 -1.97 -13.63
C PHE A 61 7.53 -2.85 -14.38
N VAL A 62 8.19 -2.31 -15.42
CA VAL A 62 9.22 -3.02 -16.18
C VAL A 62 10.42 -3.39 -15.30
N GLU A 63 10.81 -2.49 -14.40
CA GLU A 63 11.91 -2.70 -13.43
C GLU A 63 11.51 -3.59 -12.25
N LYS A 64 10.25 -4.04 -12.15
CA LYS A 64 9.70 -4.80 -11.02
C LYS A 64 9.78 -4.08 -9.67
N LYS A 65 9.78 -2.74 -9.69
CA LYS A 65 9.85 -1.85 -8.52
C LYS A 65 8.48 -1.35 -8.09
N PHE A 66 7.55 -2.27 -7.86
CA PHE A 66 6.15 -1.93 -7.53
C PHE A 66 6.02 -1.16 -6.21
N ALA A 67 6.90 -1.41 -5.25
CA ALA A 67 6.90 -0.73 -3.95
C ALA A 67 7.25 0.77 -4.04
N ASP A 68 7.92 1.17 -5.12
CA ASP A 68 8.29 2.57 -5.36
C ASP A 68 7.14 3.36 -6.00
N ILE A 69 6.06 2.69 -6.43
CA ILE A 69 4.88 3.34 -6.98
C ILE A 69 4.10 3.99 -5.82
N LYS A 70 4.03 5.32 -5.85
CA LYS A 70 3.18 6.09 -4.96
C LYS A 70 1.77 6.18 -5.52
N PHE A 71 0.79 5.66 -4.79
CA PHE A 71 -0.61 5.68 -5.21
C PHE A 71 -1.33 6.90 -4.61
N CYS A 72 -2.17 7.50 -5.44
CA CYS A 72 -3.14 8.50 -5.01
C CYS A 72 -4.49 7.85 -4.73
N LYS A 73 -5.51 8.64 -4.38
CA LYS A 73 -6.86 8.14 -4.18
C LYS A 73 -7.37 7.49 -5.47
N PRO A 74 -7.81 6.22 -5.44
CA PRO A 74 -8.39 5.58 -6.61
C PRO A 74 -9.71 6.26 -7.01
N GLN A 75 -9.98 6.31 -8.32
CA GLN A 75 -11.25 6.79 -8.85
C GLN A 75 -12.09 5.59 -9.30
N GLY A 76 -12.94 5.09 -8.39
CA GLY A 76 -13.65 3.82 -8.61
C GLY A 76 -12.68 2.65 -8.69
N TYR A 77 -12.66 1.94 -9.82
CA TYR A 77 -11.73 0.84 -10.10
C TYR A 77 -10.45 1.27 -10.82
N ILE A 78 -10.28 2.58 -11.07
CA ILE A 78 -9.13 3.10 -11.81
C ILE A 78 -8.00 3.41 -10.80
N PRO A 79 -6.84 2.74 -10.89
CA PRO A 79 -5.71 3.05 -10.05
C PRO A 79 -5.08 4.38 -10.49
N ILE A 80 -4.87 5.26 -9.53
CA ILE A 80 -4.26 6.58 -9.71
C ILE A 80 -2.89 6.57 -9.03
N ALA A 81 -1.86 7.07 -9.71
CA ALA A 81 -0.50 7.15 -9.19
C ALA A 81 -0.01 8.59 -9.20
N CYS A 82 0.93 8.87 -8.29
CA CYS A 82 1.69 10.11 -8.29
C CYS A 82 2.76 10.04 -9.38
N CYS A 83 2.74 11.00 -10.30
CA CYS A 83 3.59 11.01 -11.48
C CYS A 83 4.42 12.30 -11.55
N PRO A 84 5.68 12.23 -12.00
CA PRO A 84 6.49 13.44 -12.18
C PRO A 84 5.81 14.40 -13.16
N GLY A 85 5.61 15.64 -12.73
CA GLY A 85 4.93 16.68 -13.50
C GLY A 85 4.60 17.89 -12.64
N THR A 86 4.34 19.02 -13.28
CA THR A 86 3.85 20.24 -12.62
C THR A 86 2.34 20.31 -12.73
N SER A 87 1.66 20.71 -11.66
CA SER A 87 0.24 21.09 -11.71
C SER A 87 0.08 22.19 -12.76
N GLN A 88 -0.87 22.03 -13.68
CA GLN A 88 -1.27 23.09 -14.60
C GLN A 88 -2.14 24.12 -13.87
#